data_AF-Q0PIT2-F1
#
_entry.id   AF-Q0PIT2-F1
#
_cell.length_a   1.000
_cell.length_b   1.000
_cell.length_c   1.000
_cell.angle_alpha   90.00
_cell.angle_beta   90.00
_cell.angle_gamma   90.00
#
_symmetry.space_group_name_H-M   'P 1'
#
loop_
_entity.id
_entity.type
_entity.pdbx_description
1 polymer ?
#
loop_
_entity_poly.entity_id
_entity_poly.type
_entity_poly.pdbx_seq_one_letter_code
_entity_poly.pdbx_strand_id
1 'polypeptide(L)'
;MKVEAKILECHVISTPSIISNEGQILSGYKLIVRGVLEELVEYTSATEEQSVHSAHYSIPFSSFLILPSTYVVGSKIDIEGKVEDIYYKKIDSRCFFKNITILINAKIMSC
;
A
#
# COMPACT_ATOMS: atom_id res chain seq x y z
N MET A 1 17.18 -5.22 0.93
CA MET A 1 15.74 -5.30 1.29
C MET A 1 14.94 -5.34 0.01
N LYS A 2 13.95 -6.24 -0.10
CA LYS A 2 12.99 -6.29 -1.20
C LYS A 2 11.60 -6.11 -0.62
N VAL A 3 10.74 -5.38 -1.33
CA VAL A 3 9.35 -5.13 -0.92
C VAL A 3 8.44 -5.26 -2.13
N GLU A 4 7.30 -5.91 -1.96
CA GLU A 4 6.25 -6.03 -2.96
C GLU A 4 4.90 -5.65 -2.34
N ALA A 5 4.12 -4.81 -3.01
CA ALA A 5 2.77 -4.46 -2.60
C ALA A 5 1.75 -5.35 -3.33
N LYS A 6 0.91 -6.07 -2.59
CA LYS A 6 -0.14 -6.92 -3.15
C LYS A 6 -1.51 -6.42 -2.72
N ILE A 7 -2.40 -6.19 -3.70
CA ILE A 7 -3.80 -5.90 -3.42
C ILE A 7 -4.51 -7.23 -3.19
N LEU A 8 -5.19 -7.36 -2.04
CA LEU A 8 -5.90 -8.58 -1.67
C LEU A 8 -7.40 -8.44 -1.92
N GLU A 9 -7.96 -7.28 -1.59
CA GLU A 9 -9.38 -7.02 -1.66
C GLU A 9 -9.62 -5.56 -2.01
N CYS A 10 -10.63 -5.29 -2.83
CA CYS A 10 -11.18 -3.96 -2.97
C CYS A 10 -12.71 -4.01 -3.06
N HIS A 11 -13.37 -3.00 -2.51
CA HIS A 11 -14.82 -2.86 -2.62
C HIS A 11 -15.21 -1.39 -2.60
N VAL A 12 -16.31 -1.06 -3.27
CA VAL A 12 -16.83 0.30 -3.35
C VAL A 12 -17.86 0.52 -2.25
N ILE A 13 -17.79 1.67 -1.58
CA ILE A 13 -18.80 2.12 -0.62
C ILE A 13 -19.42 3.45 -1.08
N SER A 14 -20.70 3.63 -0.77
CA SER A 14 -21.36 4.93 -0.94
C SER A 14 -20.91 5.88 0.17
N THR A 15 -20.74 7.15 -0.20
CA THR A 15 -20.38 8.24 0.70
C THR A 15 -21.22 9.47 0.34
N PRO A 16 -21.47 10.39 1.29
CA PRO A 16 -22.12 11.65 0.95
C PRO A 16 -21.21 12.50 0.03
N SER A 17 -21.82 13.28 -0.87
CA SER A 17 -21.10 14.22 -1.74
C SER A 17 -20.85 15.55 -1.01
N ILE A 18 -19.90 15.53 -0.07
CA ILE A 18 -19.56 16.66 0.82
C ILE A 18 -18.05 16.80 0.97
N ILE A 19 -17.60 17.84 1.67
CA ILE A 19 -16.21 17.96 2.12
C ILE A 19 -16.08 17.22 3.47
N SER A 20 -15.11 16.31 3.58
CA SER A 20 -14.84 15.61 4.84
C SER A 20 -14.18 16.53 5.88
N ASN A 21 -14.10 16.09 7.13
CA ASN A 21 -13.44 16.86 8.20
C ASN A 21 -11.94 17.10 7.91
N GLU A 22 -11.35 16.22 7.11
CA GLU A 22 -9.96 16.27 6.66
C GLU A 22 -9.78 17.09 5.36
N GLY A 23 -10.85 17.75 4.87
CA GLY A 23 -10.82 18.62 3.69
C GLY A 23 -10.91 17.88 2.35
N GLN A 24 -11.25 16.58 2.35
CA GLN A 24 -11.36 15.80 1.12
C GLN A 24 -12.71 16.04 0.44
N ILE A 25 -12.71 16.30 -0.87
CA ILE A 25 -13.94 16.42 -1.65
C ILE A 25 -14.48 15.02 -1.95
N LEU A 26 -15.52 14.61 -1.25
CA LEU A 26 -16.20 13.33 -1.48
C LEU A 26 -17.19 13.50 -2.64
N SER A 27 -17.15 12.56 -3.58
CA SER A 27 -17.92 12.62 -4.83
C SER A 27 -19.21 11.80 -4.81
N GLY A 28 -19.41 10.97 -3.79
CA GLY A 28 -20.50 9.98 -3.76
C GLY A 28 -20.02 8.55 -3.51
N TYR A 29 -18.78 8.22 -3.89
CA TYR A 29 -18.24 6.87 -3.74
C TYR A 29 -16.75 6.85 -3.38
N LYS A 30 -16.36 5.87 -2.55
CA LYS A 30 -14.96 5.53 -2.26
C LYS A 30 -14.69 4.09 -2.66
N LEU A 31 -13.52 3.85 -3.24
CA LEU A 31 -12.95 2.51 -3.39
C LEU A 31 -12.07 2.24 -2.17
N ILE A 32 -12.50 1.30 -1.33
CA ILE A 32 -11.69 0.79 -0.23
C ILE A 32 -10.74 -0.26 -0.77
N VAL A 33 -9.47 -0.16 -0.37
CA VAL A 33 -8.38 -1.02 -0.82
C VAL A 33 -7.71 -1.64 0.38
N ARG A 34 -7.58 -2.96 0.36
CA ARG A 34 -6.84 -3.73 1.35
C ARG A 34 -5.78 -4.54 0.66
N GLY A 35 -4.60 -4.53 1.26
CA GLY A 35 -3.45 -5.22 0.70
C GLY A 35 -2.44 -5.58 1.76
N VAL A 36 -1.32 -6.09 1.29
CA VAL A 36 -0.20 -6.47 2.13
C VAL A 36 1.11 -6.05 1.48
N LEU A 37 2.05 -5.59 2.30
CA LEU A 37 3.44 -5.42 1.91
C LEU A 37 4.19 -6.69 2.29
N GLU A 38 4.65 -7.42 1.29
CA GLU A 38 5.56 -8.55 1.49
C GLU A 38 6.99 -8.02 1.48
N GLU A 39 7.70 -8.19 2.58
CA GLU A 39 9.06 -7.70 2.75
C GLU A 39 10.05 -8.85 3.00
N LEU A 40 11.22 -8.71 2.36
CA LEU A 40 12.37 -9.57 2.58
C LEU A 40 13.56 -8.71 3.02
N VAL A 41 14.04 -8.97 4.24
CA VAL A 41 15.23 -8.31 4.81
C VAL A 41 16.35 -9.34 4.90
N GLU A 42 17.33 -9.21 4.01
CA GLU A 42 18.57 -9.99 4.05
C GLU A 42 19.60 -9.26 4.94
N TYR A 43 20.23 -9.99 5.84
CA TYR A 43 21.22 -9.45 6.78
C TYR A 43 22.32 -10.46 7.07
N THR A 44 23.46 -9.95 7.55
CA THR A 44 24.61 -10.75 7.93
C THR A 44 24.71 -10.84 9.45
N SER A 45 25.04 -12.02 9.97
CA SER A 45 25.24 -12.21 11.40
C SER A 45 26.47 -11.45 11.91
N ALA A 46 26.44 -11.03 13.17
CA ALA A 46 27.55 -10.34 13.82
C ALA A 46 28.57 -11.33 14.42
N THR A 47 28.79 -12.48 13.77
CA THR A 47 29.81 -13.48 14.12
C THR A 47 30.98 -13.40 13.14
N GLU A 48 32.12 -14.02 13.45
CA GLU A 48 33.28 -14.05 12.54
C GLU A 48 32.96 -14.70 11.19
N GLU A 49 32.07 -15.70 11.20
CA GLU A 49 31.62 -16.44 10.03
C GLU A 49 30.72 -15.61 9.10
N GLN A 50 30.12 -14.51 9.61
CA GLN A 50 29.30 -13.57 8.83
C GLN A 50 28.24 -14.31 7.96
N SER A 51 27.51 -15.25 8.56
CA SER A 51 26.44 -15.99 7.87
C SER A 51 25.31 -15.06 7.39
N VAL A 52 24.77 -15.34 6.20
CA VAL A 52 23.65 -14.58 5.62
C VAL A 52 22.32 -15.21 6.04
N HIS A 53 21.38 -14.37 6.46
CA HIS A 53 20.04 -14.74 6.87
C HIS A 53 19.00 -13.84 6.22
N SER A 54 17.75 -14.32 6.19
CA SER A 54 16.61 -13.59 5.65
C SER A 54 15.45 -13.58 6.64
N ALA A 55 14.86 -12.41 6.85
CA ALA A 55 13.63 -12.24 7.60
C ALA A 55 12.49 -11.85 6.65
N HIS A 56 11.37 -12.56 6.75
CA HIS A 56 10.18 -12.35 5.94
C HIS A 56 9.09 -11.68 6.77
N TYR A 57 8.49 -10.62 6.25
CA TYR A 57 7.39 -9.91 6.90
C TYR A 57 6.24 -9.72 5.93
N SER A 58 5.01 -9.81 6.46
CA SER A 58 3.78 -9.59 5.72
C SER A 58 2.98 -8.55 6.50
N ILE A 59 2.99 -7.30 6.00
CA ILE A 59 2.46 -6.13 6.73
C ILE A 59 1.16 -5.68 6.07
N PRO A 60 0.00 -5.86 6.72
CA PRO A 60 -1.28 -5.47 6.12
C PRO A 60 -1.41 -3.95 6.06
N PHE A 61 -2.03 -3.44 4.99
CA PHE A 61 -2.41 -2.04 4.86
C PHE A 61 -3.86 -1.91 4.39
N SER A 62 -4.45 -0.75 4.71
CA SER A 62 -5.73 -0.33 4.16
C SER A 62 -5.67 1.14 3.77
N SER A 63 -6.22 1.45 2.61
CA SER A 63 -6.31 2.81 2.08
C SER A 63 -7.59 2.95 1.25
N PHE A 64 -7.82 4.14 0.71
CA PHE A 64 -8.97 4.38 -0.16
C PHE A 64 -8.66 5.39 -1.26
N LEU A 65 -9.41 5.29 -2.36
CA LEU A 65 -9.47 6.31 -3.40
C LEU A 65 -10.89 6.88 -3.45
N ILE A 66 -11.01 8.19 -3.56
CA ILE A 66 -12.29 8.82 -3.87
C ILE A 66 -12.51 8.65 -5.37
N LEU A 67 -13.61 8.00 -5.75
CA LEU A 67 -13.93 7.78 -7.16
C LEU A 67 -14.40 9.09 -7.78
N PRO A 68 -14.22 9.32 -9.09
CA PRO A 68 -14.78 10.51 -9.75
C PRO A 68 -16.31 10.49 -9.69
N SER A 69 -16.95 11.66 -9.76
CA SER A 69 -18.42 11.79 -9.82
C SER A 69 -19.04 11.13 -11.05
N THR A 70 -18.24 10.80 -12.06
CA THR A 70 -18.63 10.07 -13.27
C THR A 70 -18.62 8.55 -13.09
N TYR A 71 -18.22 8.03 -11.93
CA TYR A 71 -18.27 6.60 -11.65
C TYR A 71 -19.70 6.07 -11.69
N VAL A 72 -19.90 4.96 -12.41
CA VAL A 72 -21.17 4.24 -12.47
C VAL A 72 -21.05 2.97 -11.63
N VAL A 73 -22.03 2.73 -10.76
CA VAL A 73 -22.07 1.53 -9.92
C VAL A 73 -22.00 0.28 -10.80
N GLY A 74 -21.08 -0.62 -10.47
CA GLY A 74 -20.84 -1.84 -11.22
C GLY A 74 -19.79 -1.72 -12.33
N SER A 75 -19.27 -0.51 -12.63
CA SER A 75 -18.09 -0.39 -13.50
C SER A 75 -16.91 -1.16 -12.93
N LYS A 76 -16.22 -1.91 -13.79
CA LYS A 76 -15.01 -2.64 -13.42
C LYS A 76 -13.88 -1.64 -13.12
N ILE A 77 -13.17 -1.87 -12.03
CA ILE A 77 -12.01 -1.07 -11.64
C ILE A 77 -10.79 -1.98 -11.64
N ASP A 78 -9.81 -1.62 -12.44
CA ASP A 78 -8.48 -2.22 -12.39
C ASP A 78 -7.64 -1.49 -11.34
N ILE A 79 -6.96 -2.23 -10.47
CA ILE A 79 -6.23 -1.66 -9.33
C ILE A 79 -4.86 -2.29 -9.19
N GLU A 80 -3.86 -1.45 -8.97
CA GLU A 80 -2.48 -1.86 -8.75
C GLU A 80 -1.88 -1.13 -7.53
N GLY A 81 -1.06 -1.84 -6.76
CA GLY A 81 -0.18 -1.25 -5.76
C GLY A 81 1.26 -1.30 -6.27
N LYS A 82 1.96 -0.17 -6.23
CA LYS A 82 3.36 -0.05 -6.64
C LYS A 82 4.19 0.48 -5.49
N VAL A 83 5.35 -0.12 -5.25
CA VAL A 83 6.33 0.46 -4.34
C VAL A 83 7.06 1.58 -5.08
N GLU A 84 6.92 2.81 -4.61
CA GLU A 84 7.58 3.97 -5.21
C GLU A 84 8.95 4.24 -4.62
N ASP A 85 9.05 4.12 -3.29
CA ASP A 85 10.29 4.37 -2.57
C ASP A 85 10.43 3.45 -1.35
N ILE A 86 11.68 3.09 -1.06
CA ILE A 86 12.07 2.35 0.14
C ILE A 86 13.23 3.10 0.77
N TYR A 87 12.96 3.77 1.88
CA TYR A 87 13.97 4.41 2.71
C TYR A 87 14.25 3.55 3.94
N TYR A 88 15.52 3.37 4.29
CA TYR A 88 15.89 2.77 5.56
C TYR A 88 17.16 3.42 6.13
N LYS A 89 17.26 3.40 7.47
CA LYS A 89 18.39 3.95 8.20
C LYS A 89 18.73 3.03 9.37
N LYS A 90 19.99 2.59 9.43
CA LYS A 90 20.51 1.86 10.60
C LYS A 90 20.48 2.79 11.82
N ILE A 91 19.89 2.30 12.91
CA ILE A 91 19.86 3.01 14.20
C ILE A 91 21.04 2.51 15.06
N ASP A 92 21.19 1.20 15.17
CA ASP A 92 22.28 0.54 15.90
C ASP A 92 22.62 -0.82 15.24
N SER A 93 23.40 -1.68 15.92
CA SER A 93 23.82 -2.98 15.39
C SER A 93 22.67 -3.98 15.14
N ARG A 94 21.50 -3.77 15.75
CA ARG A 94 20.35 -4.69 15.71
C ARG A 94 19.04 -4.02 15.29
N CYS A 95 19.01 -2.69 15.21
CA CYS A 95 17.81 -1.92 14.88
C CYS A 95 18.03 -1.05 13.64
N PHE A 96 17.02 -0.97 12.77
CA PHE A 96 16.94 0.00 11.68
C PHE A 96 15.54 0.58 11.58
N PHE A 97 15.46 1.84 11.19
CA PHE A 97 14.24 2.50 10.78
C PHE A 97 13.97 2.18 9.31
N LYS A 98 12.70 2.00 8.94
CA LYS A 98 12.26 1.88 7.54
C LYS A 98 11.03 2.73 7.29
N ASN A 99 10.94 3.27 6.09
CA ASN A 99 9.77 3.92 5.53
C ASN A 99 9.59 3.40 4.09
N ILE A 100 8.38 2.98 3.76
CA ILE A 100 8.03 2.47 2.44
C ILE A 100 6.88 3.33 1.93
N THR A 101 7.08 3.91 0.75
CA THR A 101 6.04 4.69 0.07
C THR A 101 5.41 3.82 -1.01
N ILE A 102 4.09 3.73 -1.00
CA ILE A 102 3.32 2.99 -2.00
C ILE A 102 2.38 3.92 -2.76
N LEU A 103 2.33 3.74 -4.07
CA LEU A 103 1.30 4.29 -4.94
C LEU A 103 0.22 3.25 -5.17
N ILE A 104 -1.02 3.61 -4.86
CA ILE A 104 -2.18 2.83 -5.26
C ILE A 104 -2.82 3.55 -6.45
N ASN A 105 -2.84 2.89 -7.60
CA ASN A 105 -3.41 3.42 -8.82
C ASN A 105 -4.65 2.59 -9.18
N ALA A 106 -5.73 3.28 -9.57
CA ALA A 106 -6.98 2.66 -9.95
C ALA A 106 -7.50 3.25 -11.26
N LYS A 107 -7.90 2.38 -12.19
CA LYS A 107 -8.44 2.75 -13.50
C LYS A 107 -9.84 2.18 -13.65
N ILE A 108 -10.83 3.07 -13.80
CA ILE A 108 -12.18 2.67 -14.19
C ILE A 108 -12.12 2.21 -15.65
N MET A 109 -12.53 0.97 -15.90
CA MET A 109 -12.60 0.42 -17.24
C MET A 109 -13.91 0.86 -17.89
N SER A 110 -13.83 1.58 -19.01
CA SER A 110 -14.99 1.82 -19.87
C SER A 110 -15.46 0.49 -20.44
N CYS A 111 -16.76 0.23 -20.35
CA CYS A 111 -17.42 -0.87 -21.05
C CYS A 111 -17.32 -0.68 -22.57
#